data_AF-A0A413T3K3-F1
#
_entry.id   AF-A0A413T3K3-F1
#
_cell.length_a   1.000
_cell.length_b   1.000
_cell.length_c   1.000
_cell.angle_alpha   90.00
_cell.angle_beta   90.00
_cell.angle_gamma   90.00
#
_symmetry.space_group_name_H-M   'P 1'
#
loop_
_entity.id
_entity.type
_entity.pdbx_description
1 polymer ?
#
loop_
_entity_poly.entity_id
_entity_poly.type
_entity_poly.pdbx_seq_one_letter_code
_entity_poly.pdbx_strand_id
1 'polypeptide(L)'
;MAYVKRGNLEKLNIGSNDSRWDKYIKFANATIDNPSVPIDEKLDVHLRGNSVHIYYKGGRILEIKRNALNLDYNYFYSKKEHQNIPRTWMRYMFDNDQEELRKRNISPEKCLSPSEVKRVWEELQEKRDMLLAMKTPEEYFKEAAKIMDEWSRALLDDSDIKHEERLLQQRISVCNRHMEETDFIVLDIEFAVTNDKSVSYHSEKYLHPRFDIIALQPRKNFRLAVIELKKGMGATGLKGNGIFSQGVKSGVLDHIAKFEDTIGSARGYREFVQEMDEVLSMKVQCGVLPVELMGIKIPVEKPDFYLAYAGSGMEHFKGACESIGQPCICITDERQPFLKL
;
A
#
# COMPACT_ATOMS: atom_id res chain seq x y z
N MET A 1 10.22 14.74 -12.67
CA MET A 1 11.01 13.51 -12.90
C MET A 1 10.26 12.34 -12.27
N ALA A 2 9.76 11.35 -13.02
CA ALA A 2 8.91 10.28 -12.49
C ALA A 2 9.49 9.59 -11.24
N TYR A 3 8.61 9.22 -10.30
CA TYR A 3 8.96 8.56 -9.04
C TYR A 3 9.51 7.16 -9.30
N VAL A 4 9.07 6.49 -10.38
CA VAL A 4 9.69 5.27 -10.92
C VAL A 4 10.29 5.57 -12.31
N LYS A 5 11.54 5.14 -12.51
CA LYS A 5 12.19 5.13 -13.83
C LYS A 5 12.77 3.75 -14.12
N ARG A 6 12.58 3.22 -15.33
CA ARG A 6 13.11 1.91 -15.79
C ARG A 6 14.61 1.78 -15.52
N GLY A 7 15.40 2.80 -15.86
CA GLY A 7 16.84 2.85 -15.59
C GLY A 7 17.24 2.97 -14.10
N ASN A 8 16.31 3.26 -13.19
CA ASN A 8 16.56 3.26 -11.74
C ASN A 8 16.29 1.89 -11.10
N LEU A 9 15.30 1.14 -11.59
CA LEU A 9 15.06 -0.26 -11.17
C LEU A 9 16.07 -1.23 -11.79
N GLU A 10 16.60 -0.94 -12.99
CA GLU A 10 17.75 -1.67 -13.57
C GLU A 10 18.97 -1.67 -12.62
N LYS A 11 19.17 -0.58 -11.85
CA LYS A 11 20.24 -0.52 -10.82
C LYS A 11 20.02 -1.45 -9.63
N LEU A 12 18.82 -2.00 -9.47
CA LEU A 12 18.51 -3.04 -8.49
C LEU A 12 18.75 -4.45 -9.02
N ASN A 13 19.14 -4.58 -10.30
CA ASN A 13 19.31 -5.87 -10.98
C ASN A 13 18.02 -6.74 -10.95
N ILE A 14 16.84 -6.12 -10.87
CA ILE A 14 15.58 -6.85 -10.89
C ILE A 14 15.43 -7.52 -12.27
N GLY A 15 15.20 -8.84 -12.29
CA GLY A 15 15.09 -9.63 -13.53
C GLY A 15 16.42 -10.14 -14.09
N SER A 16 17.57 -9.83 -13.48
CA SER A 16 18.81 -10.57 -13.77
C SER A 16 18.92 -11.79 -12.84
N ASN A 17 19.25 -12.95 -13.40
CA ASN A 17 19.36 -14.22 -12.68
C ASN A 17 20.39 -14.22 -11.54
N ASP A 18 21.18 -13.14 -11.38
CA ASP A 18 22.26 -12.98 -10.42
C ASP A 18 22.02 -11.90 -9.35
N SER A 19 20.83 -11.28 -9.28
CA SER A 19 20.58 -10.34 -8.19
C SER A 19 20.28 -11.08 -6.88
N ARG A 20 20.95 -10.67 -5.79
CA ARG A 20 20.74 -11.18 -4.42
C ARG A 20 19.26 -11.23 -4.00
N TRP A 21 18.43 -10.38 -4.62
CA TRP A 21 17.05 -10.12 -4.23
C TRP A 21 16.00 -10.77 -5.12
N ASP A 22 16.37 -11.21 -6.33
CA ASP A 22 15.48 -11.89 -7.28
C ASP A 22 14.80 -13.13 -6.67
N LYS A 23 15.54 -13.88 -5.84
CA LYS A 23 15.00 -15.01 -5.08
C LYS A 23 13.82 -14.67 -4.16
N TYR A 24 13.76 -13.45 -3.59
CA TYR A 24 12.65 -13.02 -2.74
C TYR A 24 11.41 -12.71 -3.56
N ILE A 25 11.59 -12.07 -4.71
CA ILE A 25 10.49 -11.74 -5.64
C ILE A 25 9.91 -13.02 -6.23
N LYS A 26 10.76 -13.94 -6.69
CA LYS A 26 10.36 -15.25 -7.22
C LYS A 26 9.60 -16.07 -6.18
N PHE A 27 10.09 -16.11 -4.93
CA PHE A 27 9.37 -16.79 -3.85
C PHE A 27 8.00 -16.16 -3.61
N ALA A 28 7.91 -14.83 -3.50
CA ALA A 28 6.64 -14.14 -3.30
C ALA A 28 5.64 -14.40 -4.45
N ASN A 29 6.08 -14.28 -5.71
CA ASN A 29 5.24 -14.57 -6.87
C ASN A 29 4.75 -16.03 -6.87
N ALA A 30 5.60 -16.99 -6.52
CA ALA A 30 5.21 -18.40 -6.44
C ALA A 30 4.08 -18.66 -5.42
N THR A 31 3.96 -17.83 -4.37
CA THR A 31 2.81 -17.94 -3.45
C THR A 31 1.51 -17.50 -4.10
N ILE A 32 1.55 -16.51 -4.99
CA ILE A 32 0.33 -15.99 -5.64
C ILE A 32 -0.22 -16.99 -6.65
N ASP A 33 0.66 -17.64 -7.42
CA ASP A 33 0.24 -18.59 -8.46
C ASP A 33 -0.12 -19.97 -7.89
N ASN A 34 0.17 -20.21 -6.60
CA ASN A 34 -0.16 -21.47 -5.95
C ASN A 34 -1.61 -21.48 -5.42
N PRO A 35 -2.51 -22.32 -5.97
CA PRO A 35 -3.89 -22.41 -5.50
C PRO A 35 -4.01 -23.03 -4.09
N SER A 36 -2.98 -23.73 -3.60
CA SER A 36 -2.99 -24.28 -2.24
C SER A 36 -2.69 -23.25 -1.15
N VAL A 37 -2.19 -22.07 -1.53
CA VAL A 37 -1.89 -20.97 -0.59
C VAL A 37 -3.16 -20.13 -0.42
N PRO A 38 -3.72 -20.01 0.80
CA PRO A 38 -4.85 -19.13 1.06
C PRO A 38 -4.56 -17.69 0.64
N ILE A 39 -5.57 -16.95 0.17
CA ILE A 39 -5.40 -15.57 -0.33
C ILE A 39 -4.71 -14.66 0.71
N ASP A 40 -5.05 -14.82 1.99
CA ASP A 40 -4.47 -14.05 3.09
C ASP A 40 -3.00 -14.39 3.38
N GLU A 41 -2.51 -15.52 2.87
CA GLU A 41 -1.13 -15.96 3.03
C GLU A 41 -0.27 -15.66 1.78
N LYS A 42 -0.88 -15.18 0.70
CA LYS A 42 -0.19 -14.79 -0.53
C LYS A 42 0.65 -13.54 -0.31
N LEU A 43 1.91 -13.56 -0.74
CA LEU A 43 2.83 -12.43 -0.66
C LEU A 43 2.66 -11.52 -1.88
N ASP A 44 2.21 -10.29 -1.67
CA ASP A 44 1.90 -9.36 -2.75
C ASP A 44 3.05 -8.41 -3.06
N VAL A 45 3.43 -8.30 -4.34
CA VAL A 45 4.67 -7.63 -4.79
C VAL A 45 4.36 -6.34 -5.55
N HIS A 46 4.96 -5.24 -5.09
CA HIS A 46 4.81 -3.90 -5.67
C HIS A 46 6.17 -3.24 -5.93
N LEU A 47 6.27 -2.53 -7.05
CA LEU A 47 7.50 -1.88 -7.51
C LEU A 47 7.37 -0.36 -7.32
N ARG A 48 8.30 0.25 -6.57
CA ARG A 48 8.24 1.69 -6.25
C ARG A 48 9.61 2.34 -6.35
N GLY A 49 9.79 3.20 -7.34
CA GLY A 49 11.01 3.98 -7.50
C GLY A 49 12.26 3.12 -7.66
N ASN A 50 13.04 3.01 -6.59
CA ASN A 50 14.20 2.13 -6.51
C ASN A 50 14.07 1.11 -5.36
N SER A 51 12.84 0.69 -5.07
CA SER A 51 12.55 -0.39 -4.13
C SER A 51 11.49 -1.37 -4.65
N VAL A 52 11.53 -2.57 -4.08
CA VAL A 52 10.45 -3.58 -4.17
C VAL A 52 9.83 -3.71 -2.81
N HIS A 53 8.51 -3.61 -2.74
CA HIS A 53 7.75 -3.81 -1.52
C HIS A 53 7.02 -5.14 -1.62
N ILE A 54 7.09 -5.94 -0.56
CA ILE A 54 6.37 -7.19 -0.43
C ILE A 54 5.43 -7.04 0.76
N TYR A 55 4.18 -7.44 0.56
CA TYR A 55 3.10 -7.29 1.52
C TYR A 55 2.56 -8.65 1.97
N TYR A 56 2.18 -8.71 3.24
CA TYR A 56 1.53 -9.86 3.87
C TYR A 56 0.42 -9.31 4.78
N LYS A 57 -0.81 -9.80 4.63
CA LYS A 57 -1.99 -9.37 5.40
C LYS A 57 -2.15 -7.84 5.53
N GLY A 58 -2.00 -7.13 4.43
CA GLY A 58 -2.12 -5.67 4.33
C GLY A 58 -0.92 -4.88 4.86
N GLY A 59 0.10 -5.54 5.39
CA GLY A 59 1.30 -4.90 5.93
C GLY A 59 2.54 -5.14 5.10
N ARG A 60 3.41 -4.13 4.99
CA ARG A 60 4.66 -4.25 4.24
C ARG A 60 5.69 -5.04 5.04
N ILE A 61 5.77 -6.34 4.79
CA ILE A 61 6.65 -7.28 5.47
C ILE A 61 8.13 -7.13 5.08
N LEU A 62 8.40 -6.63 3.87
CA LEU A 62 9.75 -6.40 3.38
C LEU A 62 9.80 -5.27 2.34
N GLU A 63 10.79 -4.38 2.48
CA GLU A 63 11.19 -3.43 1.46
C GLU A 63 12.63 -3.73 1.03
N ILE A 64 12.82 -4.03 -0.25
CA ILE A 64 14.12 -4.33 -0.84
C ILE A 64 14.62 -3.09 -1.57
N LYS A 65 15.84 -2.65 -1.26
CA LYS A 65 16.60 -1.62 -2.00
C LYS A 65 17.92 -2.21 -2.44
N ARG A 66 18.64 -1.49 -3.31
CA ARG A 66 19.91 -1.93 -3.93
C ARG A 66 20.84 -2.64 -2.95
N ASN A 67 21.05 -2.03 -1.78
CA ASN A 67 22.01 -2.47 -0.78
C ASN A 67 21.38 -2.76 0.59
N ALA A 68 20.05 -2.87 0.70
CA ALA A 68 19.40 -2.99 1.99
C ALA A 68 18.07 -3.73 1.93
N LEU A 69 17.81 -4.54 2.96
CA LEU A 69 16.47 -4.97 3.34
C LEU A 69 15.99 -4.05 4.47
N ASN A 70 14.81 -3.47 4.28
CA ASN A 70 14.16 -2.65 5.27
C ASN A 70 12.92 -3.38 5.77
N LEU A 71 12.76 -3.38 7.08
CA LEU A 71 11.62 -3.98 7.78
C LEU A 71 10.83 -2.87 8.46
N ASP A 72 9.52 -3.04 8.55
CA ASP A 72 8.69 -2.16 9.36
C ASP A 72 8.62 -2.70 10.79
N TYR A 73 9.29 -2.01 11.70
CA TYR A 73 9.41 -2.42 13.09
C TYR A 73 8.08 -2.28 13.83
N ASN A 74 7.10 -1.56 13.28
CA ASN A 74 5.80 -1.46 13.92
C ASN A 74 5.15 -2.84 14.08
N TYR A 75 5.48 -3.81 13.20
CA TYR A 75 5.02 -5.20 13.32
C TYR A 75 5.75 -6.01 14.39
N PHE A 76 6.81 -5.46 15.00
CA PHE A 76 7.65 -6.20 15.95
C PHE A 76 7.23 -5.95 17.40
N TYR A 77 6.34 -4.99 17.66
CA TYR A 77 5.81 -4.73 18.99
C TYR A 77 5.01 -5.92 19.51
N SER A 78 5.51 -6.53 20.60
CA SER A 78 4.86 -7.65 21.28
C SER A 78 3.66 -7.25 22.13
N LYS A 79 3.55 -5.97 22.49
CA LYS A 79 2.45 -5.46 23.32
C LYS A 79 1.62 -4.43 22.58
N LYS A 80 0.30 -4.54 22.73
CA LYS A 80 -0.69 -3.62 22.17
C LYS A 80 -0.45 -2.17 22.58
N GLU A 81 -0.08 -1.91 23.84
CA GLU A 81 0.19 -0.55 24.32
C GLU A 81 1.31 0.16 23.56
N HIS A 82 2.26 -0.59 22.98
CA HIS A 82 3.38 -0.04 22.22
C HIS A 82 3.09 0.10 20.73
N GLN A 83 2.10 -0.62 20.19
CA GLN A 83 1.78 -0.60 18.76
C GLN A 83 1.30 0.77 18.27
N ASN A 84 0.74 1.59 19.16
CA ASN A 84 0.35 2.97 18.85
C ASN A 84 1.53 3.96 18.84
N ILE A 85 2.74 3.52 19.22
CA ILE A 85 3.94 4.35 19.24
C ILE A 85 4.67 4.16 17.91
N PRO A 86 4.71 5.16 17.02
CA PRO A 86 5.47 5.06 15.78
C PRO A 86 6.93 4.72 16.08
N ARG A 87 7.54 3.81 15.31
CA ARG A 87 8.96 3.45 15.45
C ARG A 87 9.88 4.67 15.58
N THR A 88 9.64 5.73 14.80
CA THR A 88 10.45 6.95 14.85
C THR A 88 10.42 7.60 16.23
N TRP A 89 9.27 7.57 16.91
CA TRP A 89 9.15 8.08 18.28
C TRP A 89 9.90 7.19 19.25
N MET A 90 9.77 5.86 19.13
CA MET A 90 10.53 4.91 19.95
C MET A 90 12.04 5.14 19.84
N ARG A 91 12.54 5.40 18.61
CA ARG A 91 13.94 5.75 18.39
C ARG A 91 14.33 7.05 19.12
N TYR A 92 13.54 8.11 18.97
CA TYR A 92 13.83 9.38 19.65
C TYR A 92 13.80 9.24 21.18
N MET A 93 12.88 8.44 21.71
CA MET A 93 12.85 8.12 23.14
C MET A 93 14.13 7.36 23.56
N PHE A 94 14.58 6.39 22.75
CA PHE A 94 15.77 5.60 23.03
C PHE A 94 17.06 6.43 22.97
N ASP A 95 17.19 7.28 21.95
CA ASP A 95 18.33 8.19 21.75
C ASP A 95 18.29 9.39 22.72
N ASN A 96 17.21 9.54 23.49
CA ASN A 96 16.92 10.69 24.35
C ASN A 96 16.95 12.04 23.58
N ASP A 97 16.42 12.04 22.35
CA ASP A 97 16.37 13.20 21.45
C ASP A 97 15.19 14.13 21.80
N GLN A 98 15.37 14.95 22.83
CA GLN A 98 14.35 15.87 23.34
C GLN A 98 13.92 16.93 22.32
N GLU A 99 14.79 17.29 21.37
CA GLU A 99 14.47 18.26 20.34
C GLU A 99 13.42 17.71 19.36
N GLU A 100 13.64 16.50 18.85
CA GLU A 100 12.73 15.84 17.92
C GLU A 100 11.42 15.41 18.58
N LEU A 101 11.45 15.04 19.87
CA LEU A 101 10.24 14.79 20.67
C LEU A 101 9.38 16.06 20.81
N ARG A 102 10.01 17.20 21.14
CA ARG A 102 9.33 18.49 21.28
C ARG A 102 8.73 18.97 19.96
N LYS A 103 9.47 18.88 18.84
CA LYS A 103 8.98 19.26 17.49
C LYS A 103 7.69 18.53 17.09
N ARG A 104 7.47 17.33 17.63
CA ARG A 104 6.30 16.49 17.33
C ARG A 104 5.19 16.59 18.38
N ASN A 105 5.31 17.48 19.36
CA ASN A 105 4.37 17.64 20.47
C ASN A 105 4.09 16.32 21.20
N ILE A 106 5.12 15.48 21.38
CA ILE A 106 5.01 14.25 22.16
C ILE A 106 5.18 14.62 23.62
N SER A 107 4.10 14.51 24.40
CA SER A 107 4.14 14.86 25.82
C SER A 107 4.85 13.78 26.64
N PRO A 108 5.47 14.14 27.79
CA PRO A 108 6.14 13.18 28.66
C PRO A 108 5.25 12.02 29.10
N GLU A 109 3.93 12.26 29.25
CA GLU A 109 2.99 11.19 29.64
C GLU A 109 2.75 10.14 28.53
N LYS A 110 3.10 10.47 27.28
CA LYS A 110 3.06 9.52 26.15
C LYS A 110 4.38 8.77 25.97
N CYS A 111 5.43 9.16 26.70
CA CYS A 111 6.71 8.48 26.68
C CYS A 111 6.69 7.29 27.64
N LEU A 112 7.26 6.17 27.19
CA LEU A 112 7.52 5.05 28.09
C LEU A 112 8.65 5.41 29.06
N SER A 113 8.73 4.68 30.17
CA SER A 113 9.87 4.83 31.09
C SER A 113 11.20 4.48 30.39
N PRO A 114 12.33 5.10 30.75
CA PRO A 114 13.61 4.84 30.09
C PRO A 114 14.02 3.36 30.05
N SER A 115 13.73 2.61 31.13
CA SER A 115 13.99 1.17 31.19
C SER A 115 13.10 0.37 30.23
N GLU A 116 11.84 0.78 30.09
CA GLU A 116 10.91 0.15 29.15
C GLU A 116 11.25 0.49 27.70
N VAL A 117 11.59 1.75 27.39
CA VAL A 117 12.08 2.16 26.06
C VAL A 117 13.27 1.30 25.63
N LYS A 118 14.27 1.17 26.53
CA LYS A 118 15.46 0.36 26.26
C LYS A 118 15.09 -1.10 25.94
N ARG A 119 14.30 -1.73 26.80
CA ARG A 119 13.85 -3.12 26.62
C ARG A 119 13.11 -3.32 25.30
N VAL A 120 12.15 -2.44 25.00
CA VAL A 120 11.35 -2.54 23.78
C VAL A 120 12.24 -2.33 22.56
N TRP A 121 13.10 -1.32 22.56
CA TRP A 121 13.98 -1.06 21.41
C TRP A 121 14.95 -2.22 21.14
N GLU A 122 15.55 -2.79 22.18
CA GLU A 122 16.41 -3.97 22.08
C GLU A 122 15.64 -5.17 21.47
N GLU A 123 14.42 -5.44 21.94
CA GLU A 123 13.56 -6.49 21.37
C GLU A 123 13.26 -6.27 19.87
N LEU A 124 12.94 -5.04 19.48
CA LEU A 124 12.72 -4.72 18.06
C LEU A 124 13.98 -4.92 17.22
N GLN A 125 15.16 -4.62 17.77
CA GLN A 125 16.46 -4.85 17.11
C GLN A 125 16.79 -6.34 17.01
N GLU A 126 16.54 -7.13 18.05
CA GLU A 126 16.73 -8.58 18.03
C GLU A 126 15.88 -9.26 16.96
N LYS A 127 14.58 -8.92 16.89
CA LYS A 127 13.68 -9.44 15.84
C LYS A 127 14.16 -9.08 14.43
N ARG A 128 14.63 -7.85 14.25
CA ARG A 128 15.25 -7.41 12.98
C ARG A 128 16.48 -8.26 12.65
N ASP A 129 17.42 -8.38 13.58
CA ASP A 129 18.70 -9.04 13.34
C ASP A 129 18.52 -10.53 13.06
N MET A 130 17.58 -11.17 13.77
CA MET A 130 17.14 -12.53 13.47
C MET A 130 16.66 -12.65 12.01
N LEU A 131 15.74 -11.79 11.56
CA LEU A 131 15.22 -11.83 10.19
C LEU A 131 16.31 -11.56 9.15
N LEU A 132 17.21 -10.61 9.41
CA LEU A 132 18.31 -10.29 8.50
C LEU A 132 19.39 -11.38 8.43
N ALA A 133 19.48 -12.24 9.45
CA ALA A 133 20.39 -13.39 9.47
C ALA A 133 19.88 -14.59 8.65
N MET A 134 18.61 -14.60 8.25
CA MET A 134 18.01 -15.70 7.46
C MET A 134 18.67 -15.81 6.08
N LYS A 135 18.98 -17.05 5.66
CA LYS A 135 19.76 -17.31 4.44
C LYS A 135 18.86 -17.42 3.21
N THR A 136 17.65 -17.94 3.38
CA THR A 136 16.71 -18.18 2.30
C THR A 136 15.46 -17.29 2.41
N PRO A 137 14.79 -16.98 1.28
CA PRO A 137 13.51 -16.29 1.29
C PRO A 137 12.43 -17.05 2.05
N GLU A 138 12.40 -18.39 1.95
CA GLU A 138 11.42 -19.22 2.63
C GLU A 138 11.53 -19.10 4.15
N GLU A 139 12.75 -19.27 4.71
CA GLU A 139 13.00 -19.07 6.14
C GLU A 139 12.62 -17.65 6.58
N TYR A 140 13.00 -16.65 5.79
CA TYR A 140 12.67 -15.25 6.06
C TYR A 140 11.16 -15.01 6.13
N PHE A 141 10.42 -15.38 5.08
CA PHE A 141 8.99 -15.08 5.01
C PHE A 141 8.18 -15.91 5.99
N LYS A 142 8.59 -17.15 6.26
CA LYS A 142 7.97 -17.97 7.31
C LYS A 142 8.08 -17.31 8.68
N GLU A 143 9.27 -16.80 9.03
CA GLU A 143 9.47 -16.18 10.35
C GLU A 143 8.86 -14.78 10.43
N ALA A 144 8.98 -13.99 9.37
CA ALA A 144 8.37 -12.67 9.30
C ALA A 144 6.83 -12.77 9.35
N ALA A 145 6.23 -13.78 8.71
CA ALA A 145 4.79 -14.02 8.76
C ALA A 145 4.33 -14.33 10.19
N LYS A 146 5.07 -15.16 10.94
CA LYS A 146 4.76 -15.42 12.36
C LYS A 146 4.77 -14.15 13.19
N ILE A 147 5.79 -13.30 13.02
CA ILE A 147 5.87 -12.02 13.74
C ILE A 147 4.67 -11.13 13.41
N MET A 148 4.29 -11.04 12.13
CA MET A 148 3.11 -10.26 11.72
C MET A 148 1.80 -10.87 12.22
N ASP A 149 1.69 -12.19 12.29
CA ASP A 149 0.51 -12.89 12.81
C ASP A 149 0.38 -12.75 14.33
N GLU A 150 1.50 -12.73 15.06
CA GLU A 150 1.54 -12.39 16.49
C GLU A 150 1.10 -10.95 16.72
N TRP A 151 1.65 -10.01 15.95
CA TRP A 151 1.28 -8.60 16.01
C TRP A 151 -0.20 -8.38 15.71
N SER A 152 -0.73 -9.04 14.67
CA SER A 152 -2.13 -8.92 14.25
C SER A 152 -3.08 -9.53 15.29
N ARG A 153 -2.72 -10.66 15.92
CA ARG A 153 -3.52 -11.26 17.00
C ARG A 153 -3.69 -10.32 18.19
N ALA A 154 -2.68 -9.54 18.52
CA ALA A 154 -2.79 -8.52 19.57
C ALA A 154 -3.75 -7.36 19.21
N LEU A 155 -4.09 -7.19 17.92
CA LEU A 155 -5.08 -6.20 17.46
C LEU A 155 -6.51 -6.74 17.46
N LEU A 156 -6.73 -8.04 17.17
CA LEU A 156 -8.05 -8.64 17.02
C LEU A 156 -8.98 -8.52 18.25
N ASP A 157 -8.43 -8.21 19.42
CA ASP A 157 -9.21 -7.92 20.63
C ASP A 157 -10.04 -6.62 20.55
N ASP A 158 -9.74 -5.72 19.61
CA ASP A 158 -10.58 -4.56 19.25
C ASP A 158 -10.66 -4.50 17.72
N SER A 159 -11.83 -4.64 17.12
CA SER A 159 -12.06 -4.60 15.67
C SER A 159 -11.42 -3.39 14.97
N ASP A 160 -10.14 -3.47 14.61
CA ASP A 160 -9.39 -2.39 13.99
C ASP A 160 -9.72 -2.33 12.49
N ILE A 161 -10.71 -1.51 12.18
CA ILE A 161 -11.20 -1.23 10.82
C ILE A 161 -10.05 -0.88 9.87
N LYS A 162 -8.96 -0.26 10.33
CA LYS A 162 -7.81 0.08 9.46
C LYS A 162 -7.00 -1.14 9.05
N HIS A 163 -6.79 -2.09 9.96
CA HIS A 163 -6.12 -3.34 9.62
C HIS A 163 -6.94 -4.12 8.60
N GLU A 164 -8.26 -4.15 8.81
CA GLU A 164 -9.19 -4.81 7.89
C GLU A 164 -9.24 -4.16 6.50
N GLU A 165 -9.16 -2.83 6.40
CA GLU A 165 -9.10 -2.13 5.11
C GLU A 165 -7.82 -2.48 4.33
N ARG A 166 -6.66 -2.49 5.00
CA ARG A 166 -5.39 -2.88 4.38
C ARG A 166 -5.37 -4.34 3.94
N LEU A 167 -5.94 -5.23 4.75
CA LEU A 167 -6.09 -6.64 4.38
C LEU A 167 -6.93 -6.75 3.11
N LEU A 168 -8.04 -6.00 3.03
CA LEU A 168 -8.90 -5.96 1.86
C LEU A 168 -8.17 -5.39 0.62
N GLN A 169 -7.38 -4.32 0.75
CA GLN A 169 -6.55 -3.79 -0.35
C GLN A 169 -5.61 -4.87 -0.92
N GLN A 170 -4.94 -5.64 -0.07
CA GLN A 170 -4.07 -6.73 -0.52
C GLN A 170 -4.87 -7.84 -1.22
N ARG A 171 -6.02 -8.26 -0.66
CA ARG A 171 -6.90 -9.24 -1.33
C ARG A 171 -7.34 -8.77 -2.71
N ILE A 172 -7.71 -7.50 -2.84
CA ILE A 172 -8.05 -6.88 -4.12
C ILE A 172 -6.85 -6.98 -5.07
N SER A 173 -5.66 -6.56 -4.65
CA SER A 173 -4.46 -6.65 -5.49
C SER A 173 -4.20 -8.07 -6.00
N VAL A 174 -4.30 -9.06 -5.11
CA VAL A 174 -4.06 -10.48 -5.45
C VAL A 174 -5.13 -11.04 -6.39
N CYS A 175 -6.41 -10.74 -6.17
CA CYS A 175 -7.50 -11.27 -6.99
C CYS A 175 -7.57 -10.62 -8.38
N ASN A 176 -7.09 -9.38 -8.52
CA ASN A 176 -7.28 -8.58 -9.73
C ASN A 176 -6.00 -8.48 -10.57
N ARG A 177 -5.32 -9.61 -10.79
CA ARG A 177 -4.10 -9.69 -11.63
C ARG A 177 -4.36 -10.22 -13.04
N HIS A 178 -5.45 -10.95 -13.23
CA HIS A 178 -5.82 -11.61 -14.48
C HIS A 178 -7.10 -10.99 -15.05
N MET A 179 -7.18 -10.87 -16.38
CA MET A 179 -8.27 -10.16 -17.06
C MET A 179 -9.62 -10.88 -17.05
N GLU A 180 -9.66 -12.16 -16.71
CA GLU A 180 -10.85 -13.01 -16.92
C GLU A 180 -11.98 -12.72 -15.93
N GLU A 181 -11.64 -12.37 -14.68
CA GLU A 181 -12.60 -12.31 -13.57
C GLU A 181 -12.90 -10.89 -13.08
N THR A 182 -12.23 -9.88 -13.65
CA THR A 182 -12.26 -8.49 -13.19
C THR A 182 -12.25 -7.48 -14.34
N ASP A 183 -12.84 -6.31 -14.09
CA ASP A 183 -12.76 -5.16 -15.01
C ASP A 183 -11.46 -4.37 -14.85
N PHE A 184 -10.62 -4.72 -13.88
CA PHE A 184 -9.42 -3.98 -13.51
C PHE A 184 -8.21 -4.88 -13.29
N ILE A 185 -7.01 -4.40 -13.64
CA ILE A 185 -5.74 -5.06 -13.29
C ILE A 185 -4.97 -4.18 -12.32
N VAL A 186 -4.73 -4.63 -11.09
CA VAL A 186 -4.06 -3.82 -10.06
C VAL A 186 -2.55 -3.74 -10.31
N LEU A 187 -2.05 -2.51 -10.33
CA LEU A 187 -0.63 -2.18 -10.52
C LEU A 187 0.07 -1.82 -9.20
N ASP A 188 -0.60 -1.12 -8.29
CA ASP A 188 -0.04 -0.77 -6.97
C ASP A 188 -1.17 -0.61 -5.96
N ILE A 189 -0.85 -0.80 -4.69
CA ILE A 189 -1.72 -0.43 -3.56
C ILE A 189 -1.00 0.58 -2.67
N GLU A 190 -1.68 1.45 -1.95
CA GLU A 190 -1.03 2.42 -1.04
C GLU A 190 0.02 3.30 -1.77
N PHE A 191 -0.28 3.74 -3.00
CA PHE A 191 0.60 4.58 -3.82
C PHE A 191 0.73 5.96 -3.18
N ALA A 192 1.93 6.33 -2.79
CA ALA A 192 2.22 7.61 -2.15
C ALA A 192 2.82 8.60 -3.15
N VAL A 193 2.18 9.75 -3.31
CA VAL A 193 2.73 10.85 -4.10
C VAL A 193 4.00 11.37 -3.46
N THR A 194 5.02 11.56 -4.29
CA THR A 194 6.33 12.08 -3.89
C THR A 194 6.27 13.57 -3.49
N ASN A 195 7.15 13.96 -2.57
CA ASN A 195 7.39 15.37 -2.23
C ASN A 195 8.49 16.01 -3.09
N ASP A 196 9.09 15.26 -4.01
CA ASP A 196 10.07 15.81 -4.92
C ASP A 196 9.38 16.81 -5.87
N LYS A 197 9.69 18.10 -5.65
CA LYS A 197 9.13 19.23 -6.39
C LYS A 197 9.45 19.19 -7.89
N SER A 198 10.42 18.37 -8.31
CA SER A 198 10.72 18.17 -9.73
C SER A 198 9.67 17.30 -10.45
N VAL A 199 8.79 16.64 -9.72
CA VAL A 199 7.72 15.78 -10.27
C VAL A 199 6.46 16.60 -10.48
N SER A 200 5.88 16.55 -11.68
CA SER A 200 4.75 17.41 -12.07
C SER A 200 3.46 17.15 -11.30
N TYR A 201 3.27 15.93 -10.79
CA TYR A 201 2.14 15.57 -9.93
C TYR A 201 2.43 15.76 -8.43
N HIS A 202 3.54 16.41 -8.04
CA HIS A 202 3.73 16.83 -6.65
C HIS A 202 2.65 17.81 -6.22
N SER A 203 2.44 17.89 -4.92
CA SER A 203 1.49 18.82 -4.32
C SER A 203 2.21 19.73 -3.32
N GLU A 204 1.95 21.03 -3.39
CA GLU A 204 2.39 22.02 -2.39
C GLU A 204 1.38 22.13 -1.23
N LYS A 205 0.14 21.66 -1.43
CA LYS A 205 -0.97 21.78 -0.46
C LYS A 205 -1.05 20.59 0.48
N TYR A 206 -1.00 19.39 -0.09
CA TYR A 206 -1.05 18.11 0.58
C TYR A 206 0.34 17.49 0.69
N LEU A 207 0.74 17.17 1.91
CA LEU A 207 1.98 16.44 2.19
C LEU A 207 1.74 14.93 1.99
N HIS A 208 2.46 14.30 1.05
CA HIS A 208 2.38 12.86 0.78
C HIS A 208 0.96 12.27 0.66
N PRO A 209 0.09 12.80 -0.23
CA PRO A 209 -1.20 12.16 -0.46
C PRO A 209 -0.99 10.72 -0.93
N ARG A 210 -1.83 9.81 -0.44
CA ARG A 210 -1.79 8.39 -0.74
C ARG A 210 -3.11 7.96 -1.33
N PHE A 211 -3.04 7.09 -2.33
CA PHE A 211 -4.19 6.47 -2.99
C PHE A 211 -4.13 4.97 -2.79
N ASP A 212 -5.28 4.37 -2.52
CA ASP A 212 -5.34 2.99 -2.05
C ASP A 212 -5.02 1.98 -3.12
N ILE A 213 -5.51 2.17 -4.35
CA ILE A 213 -5.31 1.23 -5.45
C ILE A 213 -5.08 2.01 -6.77
N ILE A 214 -4.05 1.60 -7.51
CA ILE A 214 -3.81 2.01 -8.89
C ILE A 214 -4.04 0.80 -9.80
N ALA A 215 -4.86 0.95 -10.84
CA ALA A 215 -5.22 -0.16 -11.71
C ALA A 215 -5.32 0.25 -13.19
N LEU A 216 -5.27 -0.75 -14.08
CA LEU A 216 -5.59 -0.62 -15.50
C LEU A 216 -7.03 -1.05 -15.75
N GLN A 217 -7.66 -0.48 -16.76
CA GLN A 217 -9.01 -0.86 -17.22
C GLN A 217 -8.92 -1.53 -18.61
N PRO A 218 -8.80 -2.87 -18.73
CA PRO A 218 -8.64 -3.54 -20.02
C PRO A 218 -9.73 -3.17 -21.04
N ARG A 219 -10.99 -3.05 -20.58
CA ARG A 219 -12.14 -2.66 -21.41
C ARG A 219 -12.15 -1.19 -21.86
N LYS A 220 -11.28 -0.35 -21.28
CA LYS A 220 -11.08 1.05 -21.68
C LYS A 220 -9.67 1.27 -22.25
N ASN A 221 -9.22 0.36 -23.11
CA ASN A 221 -7.91 0.42 -23.75
C ASN A 221 -6.76 0.59 -22.72
N PHE A 222 -6.86 -0.15 -21.61
CA PHE A 222 -5.89 -0.11 -20.51
C PHE A 222 -5.68 1.28 -19.88
N ARG A 223 -6.67 2.18 -19.95
CA ARG A 223 -6.61 3.47 -19.24
C ARG A 223 -6.45 3.27 -17.73
N LEU A 224 -5.64 4.12 -17.10
CA LEU A 224 -5.45 4.08 -15.65
C LEU A 224 -6.72 4.44 -14.87
N ALA A 225 -6.87 3.77 -13.74
CA ALA A 225 -7.84 4.06 -12.70
C ALA A 225 -7.10 4.28 -11.38
N VAL A 226 -7.55 5.28 -10.62
CA VAL A 226 -7.18 5.51 -9.23
C VAL A 226 -8.42 5.22 -8.41
N ILE A 227 -8.33 4.26 -7.51
CA ILE A 227 -9.47 3.76 -6.74
C ILE A 227 -9.20 4.01 -5.26
N GLU A 228 -10.09 4.78 -4.64
CA GLU A 228 -10.09 5.03 -3.20
C GLU A 228 -11.05 4.06 -2.52
N LEU A 229 -10.54 3.24 -1.61
CA LEU A 229 -11.30 2.23 -0.89
C LEU A 229 -11.80 2.81 0.43
N LYS A 230 -13.06 2.51 0.78
CA LYS A 230 -13.61 2.77 2.11
C LYS A 230 -14.18 1.50 2.70
N LYS A 231 -13.69 1.14 3.88
CA LYS A 231 -14.28 0.09 4.71
C LYS A 231 -15.17 0.69 5.81
N GLY A 232 -16.48 0.51 5.67
CA GLY A 232 -17.48 0.98 6.62
C GLY A 232 -17.78 2.49 6.53
N MET A 233 -18.98 2.87 6.99
CA MET A 233 -19.51 4.23 6.82
C MET A 233 -18.69 5.32 7.53
N GLY A 234 -18.08 5.01 8.67
CA GLY A 234 -17.32 5.99 9.45
C GLY A 234 -16.10 6.57 8.71
N ALA A 235 -15.50 5.81 7.79
CA ALA A 235 -14.35 6.23 7.01
C ALA A 235 -14.70 7.16 5.83
N THR A 236 -15.98 7.22 5.44
CA THR A 236 -16.42 7.89 4.22
C THR A 236 -16.55 9.41 4.36
N GLY A 237 -16.86 9.89 5.58
CA GLY A 237 -17.32 11.26 5.82
C GLY A 237 -18.77 11.52 5.41
N LEU A 238 -19.54 10.48 5.04
CA LEU A 238 -20.95 10.58 4.69
C LEU A 238 -21.81 10.80 5.94
N LYS A 239 -22.71 11.79 5.89
CA LYS A 239 -23.68 12.06 6.95
C LYS A 239 -24.98 11.29 6.71
N GLY A 240 -25.81 11.16 7.73
CA GLY A 240 -27.11 10.46 7.64
C GLY A 240 -28.11 11.06 6.65
N ASN A 241 -27.85 12.27 6.14
CA ASN A 241 -28.64 12.91 5.08
C ASN A 241 -28.12 12.62 3.66
N GLY A 242 -27.17 11.69 3.51
CA GLY A 242 -26.61 11.31 2.21
C GLY A 242 -25.60 12.30 1.62
N ILE A 243 -25.13 13.28 2.40
CA ILE A 243 -24.18 14.30 1.93
C ILE A 243 -22.80 14.07 2.55
N PHE A 244 -21.76 14.09 1.70
CA PHE A 244 -20.38 14.03 2.16
C PHE A 244 -19.97 15.32 2.88
N SER A 245 -19.29 15.15 4.01
CA SER A 245 -18.79 16.26 4.81
C SER A 245 -17.63 16.97 4.13
N GLN A 246 -17.71 18.29 4.02
CA GLN A 246 -16.62 19.14 3.54
C GLN A 246 -15.51 19.25 4.59
N GLY A 247 -14.26 19.33 4.15
CA GLY A 247 -13.10 19.56 5.02
C GLY A 247 -12.74 18.42 5.98
N VAL A 248 -13.38 17.25 5.86
CA VAL A 248 -13.02 16.07 6.66
C VAL A 248 -11.79 15.42 6.06
N LYS A 249 -10.67 15.53 6.78
CA LYS A 249 -9.41 14.86 6.42
C LYS A 249 -9.65 13.35 6.26
N SER A 250 -9.13 12.79 5.16
CA SER A 250 -9.27 11.37 4.80
C SER A 250 -10.69 10.89 4.45
N GLY A 251 -11.67 11.79 4.38
CA GLY A 251 -12.99 11.51 3.80
C GLY A 251 -13.00 11.55 2.28
N VAL A 252 -14.09 11.10 1.65
CA VAL A 252 -14.22 10.99 0.17
C VAL A 252 -13.82 12.27 -0.56
N LEU A 253 -14.37 13.43 -0.16
CA LEU A 253 -14.11 14.69 -0.84
C LEU A 253 -12.66 15.17 -0.71
N ASP A 254 -11.99 14.82 0.39
CA ASP A 254 -10.57 15.14 0.58
C ASP A 254 -9.69 14.31 -0.37
N HIS A 255 -10.04 13.05 -0.62
CA HIS A 255 -9.32 12.20 -1.58
C HIS A 255 -9.55 12.60 -3.04
N ILE A 256 -10.78 13.01 -3.40
CA ILE A 256 -11.06 13.61 -4.71
C ILE A 256 -10.21 14.87 -4.91
N ALA A 257 -10.18 15.78 -3.93
CA ALA A 257 -9.39 17.00 -4.01
C ALA A 257 -7.88 16.73 -4.12
N LYS A 258 -7.36 15.73 -3.39
CA LYS A 258 -5.96 15.28 -3.52
C LYS A 258 -5.67 14.73 -4.92
N PHE A 259 -6.57 13.93 -5.48
CA PHE A 259 -6.42 13.39 -6.82
C PHE A 259 -6.34 14.52 -7.86
N GLU A 260 -7.27 15.47 -7.81
CA GLU A 260 -7.32 16.61 -8.73
C GLU A 260 -6.11 17.53 -8.64
N ASP A 261 -5.51 17.69 -7.45
CA ASP A 261 -4.30 18.51 -7.24
C ASP A 261 -3.01 17.80 -7.70
N THR A 262 -3.03 16.46 -7.76
CA THR A 262 -1.83 15.63 -8.00
C THR A 262 -1.91 14.86 -9.32
N ILE A 263 -2.08 13.54 -9.26
CA ILE A 263 -2.00 12.59 -10.38
C ILE A 263 -3.18 12.71 -11.36
N GLY A 264 -4.28 13.36 -10.96
CA GLY A 264 -5.42 13.71 -11.79
C GLY A 264 -5.36 15.14 -12.36
N SER A 265 -4.35 15.93 -12.00
CA SER A 265 -4.20 17.32 -12.45
C SER A 265 -3.74 17.39 -13.91
N ALA A 266 -4.11 18.45 -14.62
CA ALA A 266 -3.72 18.67 -16.03
C ALA A 266 -2.19 18.69 -16.24
N ARG A 267 -1.44 19.10 -15.22
CA ARG A 267 0.03 19.12 -15.23
C ARG A 267 0.64 17.76 -14.88
N GLY A 268 -0.01 17.00 -14.00
CA GLY A 268 0.59 15.83 -13.34
C GLY A 268 0.31 14.51 -14.03
N TYR A 269 -0.87 14.36 -14.66
CA TYR A 269 -1.33 13.04 -15.11
C TYR A 269 -0.41 12.40 -16.15
N ARG A 270 0.20 13.20 -17.04
CA ARG A 270 1.05 12.66 -18.12
C ARG A 270 2.29 11.96 -17.57
N GLU A 271 2.96 12.58 -16.59
CA GLU A 271 4.13 11.98 -15.95
C GLU A 271 3.75 10.78 -15.08
N PHE A 272 2.59 10.82 -14.42
CA PHE A 272 2.07 9.67 -13.68
C PHE A 272 1.75 8.48 -14.60
N VAL A 273 1.11 8.71 -15.76
CA VAL A 273 0.84 7.67 -16.76
C VAL A 273 2.14 7.05 -17.26
N GLN A 274 3.13 7.88 -17.59
CA GLN A 274 4.44 7.38 -18.03
C GLN A 274 5.08 6.49 -16.97
N GLU A 275 5.01 6.90 -15.70
CA GLU A 275 5.53 6.11 -14.59
C GLU A 275 4.84 4.75 -14.48
N MET A 276 3.51 4.72 -14.57
CA MET A 276 2.76 3.47 -14.50
C MET A 276 2.98 2.57 -15.72
N ASP A 277 3.28 3.12 -16.90
CA ASP A 277 3.65 2.34 -18.10
C ASP A 277 4.97 1.59 -17.87
N GLU A 278 5.91 2.25 -17.19
CA GLU A 278 7.17 1.66 -16.78
C GLU A 278 6.97 0.59 -15.68
N VAL A 279 6.12 0.87 -14.69
CA VAL A 279 5.75 -0.11 -13.64
C VAL A 279 5.10 -1.36 -14.25
N LEU A 280 4.12 -1.19 -15.16
CA LEU A 280 3.49 -2.30 -15.88
C LEU A 280 4.54 -3.16 -16.59
N SER A 281 5.38 -2.53 -17.41
CA SER A 281 6.43 -3.22 -18.16
C SER A 281 7.34 -4.03 -17.25
N MET A 282 7.73 -3.48 -16.09
CA MET A 282 8.59 -4.18 -15.12
C MET A 282 7.87 -5.30 -14.41
N LYS A 283 6.62 -5.10 -13.97
CA LYS A 283 5.85 -6.16 -13.31
C LYS A 283 5.68 -7.37 -14.22
N VAL A 284 5.43 -7.16 -15.51
CA VAL A 284 5.37 -8.25 -16.50
C VAL A 284 6.73 -8.94 -16.66
N GLN A 285 7.82 -8.18 -16.82
CA GLN A 285 9.16 -8.76 -16.96
C GLN A 285 9.61 -9.59 -15.75
N CYS A 286 9.14 -9.24 -14.55
CA CYS A 286 9.48 -9.94 -13.31
C CYS A 286 8.53 -11.11 -13.00
N GLY A 287 7.56 -11.40 -13.85
CA GLY A 287 6.51 -12.39 -13.60
C GLY A 287 5.56 -12.03 -12.45
N VAL A 288 5.50 -10.74 -12.08
CA VAL A 288 4.52 -10.21 -11.11
C VAL A 288 3.17 -10.01 -11.81
N LEU A 289 3.16 -9.71 -13.10
CA LEU A 289 1.92 -9.66 -13.88
C LEU A 289 1.98 -10.64 -15.05
N PRO A 290 0.83 -11.07 -15.58
CA PRO A 290 0.78 -12.07 -16.64
C PRO A 290 1.51 -11.61 -17.91
N VAL A 291 2.09 -12.57 -18.64
CA VAL A 291 2.90 -12.31 -19.85
C VAL A 291 2.05 -11.76 -21.00
N GLU A 292 0.74 -11.98 -20.97
CA GLU A 292 -0.24 -11.46 -21.93
C GLU A 292 -0.29 -9.92 -21.94
N LEU A 293 0.17 -9.27 -20.86
CA LEU A 293 0.29 -7.82 -20.78
C LEU A 293 1.61 -7.28 -21.38
N MET A 294 2.49 -8.16 -21.88
CA MET A 294 3.75 -7.76 -22.49
C MET A 294 3.50 -6.89 -23.71
N GLY A 295 4.14 -5.71 -23.74
CA GLY A 295 4.03 -4.76 -24.86
C GLY A 295 2.78 -3.89 -24.86
N ILE A 296 1.83 -4.10 -23.92
CA ILE A 296 0.72 -3.17 -23.70
C ILE A 296 1.26 -1.79 -23.32
N LYS A 297 0.65 -0.75 -23.90
CA LYS A 297 0.95 0.64 -23.62
C LYS A 297 -0.22 1.33 -22.95
N ILE A 298 0.05 2.02 -21.86
CA ILE A 298 -0.97 2.83 -21.19
C ILE A 298 -1.22 4.10 -22.00
N PRO A 299 -2.46 4.40 -22.40
CA PRO A 299 -2.77 5.61 -23.13
C PRO A 299 -2.52 6.84 -22.25
N VAL A 300 -1.90 7.88 -22.82
CA VAL A 300 -1.59 9.14 -22.12
C VAL A 300 -2.86 10.00 -21.98
N GLU A 301 -3.77 9.52 -21.13
CA GLU A 301 -5.04 10.14 -20.78
C GLU A 301 -5.11 10.39 -19.27
N LYS A 302 -5.98 11.32 -18.85
CA LYS A 302 -6.22 11.55 -17.42
C LYS A 302 -6.80 10.26 -16.79
N PRO A 303 -6.22 9.73 -15.70
CA PRO A 303 -6.77 8.56 -15.02
C PRO A 303 -8.23 8.79 -14.61
N ASP A 304 -9.04 7.73 -14.64
CA ASP A 304 -10.35 7.77 -14.03
C ASP A 304 -10.19 7.66 -12.50
N PHE A 305 -10.98 8.42 -11.73
CA PHE A 305 -11.06 8.25 -10.29
C PHE A 305 -12.29 7.42 -9.96
N TYR A 306 -12.19 6.47 -9.04
CA TYR A 306 -13.30 5.64 -8.57
C TYR A 306 -13.31 5.62 -7.04
N LEU A 307 -14.52 5.51 -6.49
CA LEU A 307 -14.71 5.12 -5.10
C LEU A 307 -15.01 3.63 -5.05
N ALA A 308 -14.43 2.91 -4.10
CA ALA A 308 -14.77 1.52 -3.82
C ALA A 308 -15.27 1.41 -2.38
N TYR A 309 -16.28 0.58 -2.16
CA TYR A 309 -16.89 0.42 -0.84
C TYR A 309 -17.05 -1.04 -0.45
N ALA A 310 -16.68 -1.35 0.79
CA ALA A 310 -16.94 -2.62 1.43
C ALA A 310 -17.59 -2.39 2.80
N GLY A 311 -18.70 -3.10 3.06
CA GLY A 311 -19.42 -3.07 4.32
C GLY A 311 -20.91 -2.81 4.20
N SER A 312 -21.57 -2.59 5.34
CA SER A 312 -23.00 -2.29 5.40
C SER A 312 -23.33 -0.88 4.91
N GLY A 313 -24.48 -0.68 4.28
CA GLY A 313 -24.88 0.63 3.75
C GLY A 313 -24.32 0.95 2.36
N MET A 314 -23.86 -0.07 1.63
CA MET A 314 -23.33 0.03 0.26
C MET A 314 -24.26 0.77 -0.71
N GLU A 315 -25.55 0.47 -0.73
CA GLU A 315 -26.51 1.17 -1.61
C GLU A 315 -26.64 2.67 -1.27
N HIS A 316 -26.60 3.00 0.02
CA HIS A 316 -26.63 4.40 0.47
C HIS A 316 -25.35 5.13 0.07
N PHE A 317 -24.19 4.49 0.24
CA PHE A 317 -22.91 5.06 -0.22
C PHE A 317 -22.88 5.23 -1.74
N LYS A 318 -23.33 4.23 -2.49
CA LYS A 318 -23.41 4.28 -3.97
C LYS A 318 -24.28 5.45 -4.43
N GLY A 319 -25.49 5.60 -3.89
CA GLY A 319 -26.37 6.72 -4.21
C GLY A 319 -25.76 8.08 -3.88
N ALA A 320 -25.02 8.19 -2.76
CA ALA A 320 -24.29 9.41 -2.43
C ALA A 320 -23.15 9.70 -3.42
N CYS A 321 -22.43 8.69 -3.89
CA CYS A 321 -21.39 8.85 -4.93
C CYS A 321 -22.00 9.31 -6.26
N GLU A 322 -23.11 8.70 -6.68
CA GLU A 322 -23.85 9.09 -7.88
C GLU A 322 -24.32 10.55 -7.82
N SER A 323 -24.75 11.03 -6.65
CA SER A 323 -25.19 12.41 -6.45
C SER A 323 -24.09 13.46 -6.67
N ILE A 324 -22.82 13.06 -6.54
CA ILE A 324 -21.65 13.91 -6.84
C ILE A 324 -20.99 13.56 -8.18
N GLY A 325 -21.64 12.72 -9.00
CA GLY A 325 -21.14 12.30 -10.32
C GLY A 325 -19.93 11.38 -10.27
N GLN A 326 -19.70 10.69 -9.15
CA GLN A 326 -18.52 9.87 -8.92
C GLN A 326 -18.88 8.37 -9.07
N PRO A 327 -18.24 7.61 -9.98
CA PRO A 327 -18.50 6.17 -10.10
C PRO A 327 -18.06 5.42 -8.84
N CYS A 328 -18.85 4.41 -8.47
CA CYS A 328 -18.66 3.60 -7.26
C CYS A 328 -18.58 2.11 -7.60
N ILE A 329 -17.53 1.44 -7.15
CA ILE A 329 -17.33 0.00 -7.19
C ILE A 329 -17.84 -0.59 -5.87
N CYS A 330 -18.75 -1.55 -5.96
CA CYS A 330 -19.35 -2.21 -4.81
C CYS A 330 -18.65 -3.55 -4.56
N ILE A 331 -17.95 -3.69 -3.44
CA ILE A 331 -17.26 -4.93 -3.08
C ILE A 331 -18.23 -5.79 -2.27
N THR A 332 -18.82 -6.79 -2.94
CA THR A 332 -19.83 -7.68 -2.34
C THR A 332 -19.24 -8.92 -1.70
N ASP A 333 -18.06 -9.37 -2.14
CA ASP A 333 -17.34 -10.50 -1.56
C ASP A 333 -15.95 -10.04 -1.10
N GLU A 334 -15.77 -9.86 0.21
CA GLU A 334 -14.48 -9.47 0.79
C GLU A 334 -13.47 -10.63 0.86
N ARG A 335 -13.87 -11.88 0.58
CA ARG A 335 -12.96 -13.05 0.54
C ARG A 335 -12.31 -13.19 -0.83
N GLN A 336 -13.05 -12.90 -1.90
CA GLN A 336 -12.56 -12.86 -3.27
C GLN A 336 -13.00 -11.55 -3.96
N PRO A 337 -12.40 -10.40 -3.59
CA PRO A 337 -12.89 -9.09 -4.01
C PRO A 337 -12.44 -8.75 -5.42
N PHE A 338 -13.20 -9.20 -6.42
CA PHE A 338 -13.05 -8.74 -7.81
C PHE A 338 -13.64 -7.34 -8.00
N LEU A 339 -12.89 -6.46 -8.66
CA LEU A 339 -13.33 -5.11 -9.01
C LEU A 339 -14.18 -5.18 -10.29
N LYS A 340 -15.47 -4.85 -10.17
CA LYS A 340 -16.43 -4.88 -11.28
C LYS A 340 -17.26 -3.60 -11.34
N LEU A 341 -17.59 -3.15 -12.55
CA LEU A 341 -18.42 -1.96 -12.80
C LEU A 341 -19.88 -2.29 -13.09
#